data_AF-A0A7C9M6U9-F1
#
_entry.id   AF-A0A7C9M6U9-F1
#
_cell.length_a   1.000
_cell.length_b   1.000
_cell.length_c   1.000
_cell.angle_alpha   90.00
_cell.angle_beta   90.00
_cell.angle_gamma   90.00
#
_symmetry.space_group_name_H-M   'P 1'
#
loop_
_entity.id
_entity.type
_entity.pdbx_description
1 polymer ?
#
loop_
_entity_poly.entity_id
_entity_poly.type
_entity_poly.pdbx_seq_one_letter_code
_entity_poly.pdbx_strand_id
1 'polypeptide(L)'
;MSPLRHTALIAAFLLATPASAAGLLGTSGAVSTSAFCQQYRCELNEQWGRTWTYRLRVAGSQLLEVERESSEPSSRITAVSLHSANEDVNADLDRSTFAAVQQMAMGFVSNTGRLDPCYALDGSNYRVLATSPDERTARIYCDWDPAYTRFVIEADRNYLTRTAPSAVTLTGGPTKLNVWSFRSCKSAVGVNTYLQSGQAARCDLVIETKGAQSAVVRAEFQYEIEYVQNGQYVKKLLPEKELWLPGRTPGALDPRVTQQGRTVTANISLAVKSVLGRQVTSLNTIAKLTFANGAVKTAYEPLLVR
;
A
#
# COMPACT_ATOMS: atom_id res chain seq x y z
N MET A 1 -33.27 -11.98 -55.01
CA MET A 1 -32.23 -10.92 -54.86
C MET A 1 -32.65 -10.06 -53.67
N SER A 2 -32.05 -10.30 -52.51
CA SER A 2 -32.31 -9.56 -51.26
C SER A 2 -30.96 -9.27 -50.59
N PRO A 3 -30.69 -8.04 -50.15
CA PRO A 3 -29.41 -7.72 -49.53
C PRO A 3 -29.42 -8.05 -48.03
N LEU A 4 -28.46 -8.89 -47.61
CA LEU A 4 -28.13 -9.16 -46.20
C LEU A 4 -27.40 -7.95 -45.61
N ARG A 5 -28.11 -7.17 -44.78
CA ARG A 5 -27.51 -6.15 -43.91
C ARG A 5 -26.72 -6.85 -42.79
N HIS A 6 -25.40 -6.72 -42.81
CA HIS A 6 -24.54 -7.08 -41.70
C HIS A 6 -24.50 -5.92 -40.69
N THR A 7 -25.18 -6.08 -39.56
CA THR A 7 -25.06 -5.17 -38.42
C THR A 7 -23.86 -5.60 -37.59
N ALA A 8 -22.77 -4.85 -37.68
CA ALA A 8 -21.61 -5.03 -36.82
C ALA A 8 -21.95 -4.57 -35.40
N LEU A 9 -22.06 -5.53 -34.46
CA LEU A 9 -22.04 -5.23 -33.03
C LEU A 9 -20.60 -4.86 -32.63
N ILE A 10 -20.36 -3.57 -32.40
CA ILE A 10 -19.15 -3.10 -31.73
C ILE A 10 -19.33 -3.39 -30.23
N ALA A 11 -18.72 -4.47 -29.77
CA ALA A 11 -18.57 -4.74 -28.34
C ALA A 11 -17.54 -3.76 -27.76
N ALA A 12 -18.02 -2.67 -27.17
CA ALA A 12 -17.22 -1.78 -26.35
C ALA A 12 -16.86 -2.53 -25.04
N PHE A 13 -15.71 -3.21 -25.05
CA PHE A 13 -15.07 -3.71 -23.83
C PHE A 13 -14.65 -2.50 -22.98
N LEU A 14 -15.50 -2.12 -22.03
CA LEU A 14 -15.16 -1.21 -20.94
C LEU A 14 -14.01 -1.84 -20.15
N LEU A 15 -12.83 -1.24 -20.28
CA LEU A 15 -11.64 -1.56 -19.49
C LEU A 15 -11.94 -1.24 -18.02
N ALA A 16 -12.35 -2.26 -17.27
CA ALA A 16 -12.46 -2.19 -15.83
C ALA A 16 -11.05 -1.97 -15.24
N THR A 17 -10.83 -0.80 -14.65
CA THR A 17 -9.62 -0.54 -13.86
C THR A 17 -9.71 -1.35 -12.57
N PRO A 18 -8.77 -2.29 -12.30
CA PRO A 18 -8.71 -2.95 -11.00
C PRO A 18 -8.32 -1.95 -9.91
N ALA A 19 -8.78 -2.21 -8.69
CA ALA A 19 -8.49 -1.44 -7.48
C ALA A 19 -7.08 -0.86 -7.46
N SER A 20 -6.97 0.45 -7.28
CA SER A 20 -5.70 1.11 -6.99
C SER A 20 -5.17 0.58 -5.65
N ALA A 21 -4.03 -0.11 -5.67
CA ALA A 21 -3.39 -0.66 -4.47
C ALA A 21 -3.00 0.41 -3.43
N ALA A 22 -3.06 1.67 -3.83
CA ALA A 22 -2.86 2.84 -3.00
C ALA A 22 -4.07 3.18 -2.10
N GLY A 23 -5.25 2.56 -2.29
CA GLY A 23 -6.47 3.00 -1.60
C GLY A 23 -7.05 4.28 -2.19
N LEU A 24 -8.25 4.63 -1.74
CA LEU A 24 -8.99 5.82 -2.20
C LEU A 24 -8.79 7.04 -1.29
N LEU A 25 -8.40 6.87 -0.03
CA LEU A 25 -8.20 7.97 0.92
C LEU A 25 -7.20 9.00 0.39
N GLY A 26 -7.57 10.28 0.48
CA GLY A 26 -6.78 11.41 0.00
C GLY A 26 -6.63 11.50 -1.52
N THR A 27 -7.33 10.65 -2.28
CA THR A 27 -7.38 10.71 -3.75
C THR A 27 -8.70 11.32 -4.23
N SER A 28 -8.73 11.77 -5.48
CA SER A 28 -9.96 12.14 -6.21
C SER A 28 -10.63 10.94 -6.91
N GLY A 29 -10.28 9.72 -6.52
CA GLY A 29 -10.74 8.50 -7.17
C GLY A 29 -12.27 8.34 -7.16
N ALA A 30 -12.81 7.67 -8.19
CA ALA A 30 -14.21 7.32 -8.26
C ALA A 30 -14.49 6.06 -7.42
N VAL A 31 -15.30 6.22 -6.38
CA VAL A 31 -15.74 5.12 -5.50
C VAL A 31 -16.52 4.08 -6.28
N SER A 32 -17.39 4.53 -7.19
CA SER A 32 -18.22 3.69 -8.05
C SER A 32 -17.44 2.71 -8.93
N THR A 33 -16.20 3.05 -9.29
CA THR A 33 -15.34 2.18 -10.11
C THR A 33 -14.40 1.30 -9.28
N SER A 34 -14.43 1.40 -7.95
CA SER A 34 -13.58 0.60 -7.07
C SER A 34 -13.94 -0.89 -7.13
N ALA A 35 -12.98 -1.78 -6.84
CA ALA A 35 -13.26 -3.22 -6.76
C ALA A 35 -14.31 -3.55 -5.69
N PHE A 36 -14.33 -2.78 -4.59
CA PHE A 36 -15.38 -2.86 -3.59
C PHE A 36 -16.75 -2.61 -4.24
N CYS A 37 -16.93 -1.50 -4.95
CA CYS A 37 -18.21 -1.22 -5.57
C CYS A 37 -18.59 -2.15 -6.72
N GLN A 38 -17.62 -2.77 -7.39
CA GLN A 38 -17.90 -3.84 -8.35
C GLN A 38 -18.38 -5.12 -7.64
N GLN A 39 -17.77 -5.49 -6.51
CA GLN A 39 -18.13 -6.66 -5.72
C GLN A 39 -19.50 -6.49 -5.03
N TYR A 40 -19.69 -5.36 -4.36
CA TYR A 40 -20.88 -5.05 -3.55
C TYR A 40 -21.97 -4.32 -4.35
N ARG A 41 -21.75 -4.11 -5.66
CA ARG A 41 -22.65 -3.40 -6.59
C ARG A 41 -23.20 -2.11 -5.99
N CYS A 42 -22.29 -1.20 -5.64
CA CYS A 42 -22.68 0.09 -5.08
C CYS A 42 -23.60 0.85 -6.03
N GLU A 43 -24.70 1.37 -5.48
CA GLU A 43 -25.59 2.29 -6.16
C GLU A 43 -25.58 3.61 -5.38
N LEU A 44 -25.30 4.73 -6.06
CA LEU A 44 -25.36 6.04 -5.43
C LEU A 44 -26.79 6.27 -4.95
N ASN A 45 -26.96 6.46 -3.65
CA ASN A 45 -28.25 6.66 -3.00
C ASN A 45 -28.55 8.15 -2.88
N GLU A 46 -27.69 8.87 -2.16
CA GLU A 46 -27.85 10.30 -1.92
C GLU A 46 -26.50 11.01 -1.95
N GLN A 47 -26.54 12.27 -2.39
CA GLN A 47 -25.40 13.18 -2.31
C GLN A 47 -25.86 14.48 -1.67
N TRP A 48 -25.27 14.83 -0.54
CA TRP A 48 -25.57 16.06 0.17
C TRP A 48 -24.30 16.75 0.66
N GLY A 49 -24.04 17.94 0.10
CA GLY A 49 -22.81 18.68 0.38
C GLY A 49 -21.57 17.85 0.08
N ARG A 50 -20.80 17.56 1.13
CA ARG A 50 -19.54 16.79 1.08
C ARG A 50 -19.74 15.28 1.23
N THR A 51 -20.96 14.83 1.51
CA THR A 51 -21.29 13.46 1.89
C THR A 51 -22.01 12.74 0.76
N TRP A 52 -21.50 11.57 0.40
CA TRP A 52 -22.01 10.74 -0.67
C TRP A 52 -22.31 9.35 -0.10
N THR A 53 -23.56 8.90 -0.21
CA THR A 53 -23.97 7.60 0.31
C THR A 53 -24.28 6.64 -0.84
N TYR A 54 -23.88 5.38 -0.66
CA TYR A 54 -24.08 4.30 -1.61
C TYR A 54 -24.77 3.14 -0.93
N ARG A 55 -25.84 2.63 -1.55
CA ARG A 55 -26.45 1.36 -1.16
C ARG A 55 -25.58 0.21 -1.65
N LEU A 56 -25.37 -0.76 -0.78
CA LEU A 56 -24.68 -2.00 -1.13
C LEU A 56 -25.71 -3.08 -1.43
N ARG A 57 -25.52 -3.83 -2.52
CA ARG A 57 -26.42 -4.94 -2.87
C ARG A 57 -25.93 -6.24 -2.26
N VAL A 58 -25.89 -6.28 -0.93
CA VAL A 58 -25.60 -7.46 -0.11
C VAL A 58 -26.80 -7.80 0.77
N ALA A 59 -26.83 -9.03 1.30
CA ALA A 59 -27.82 -9.39 2.30
C ALA A 59 -27.55 -8.56 3.56
N GLY A 60 -28.51 -7.76 4.02
CA GLY A 60 -28.39 -6.87 5.18
C GLY A 60 -28.50 -5.39 4.81
N SER A 61 -28.66 -4.57 5.84
CA SER A 61 -28.95 -3.13 5.73
C SER A 61 -27.68 -2.29 5.88
N GLN A 62 -26.77 -2.41 4.91
CA GLN A 62 -25.49 -1.69 4.90
C GLN A 62 -25.47 -0.51 3.92
N LEU A 63 -24.94 0.63 4.37
CA LEU A 63 -24.68 1.81 3.54
C LEU A 63 -23.21 2.18 3.60
N LEU A 64 -22.61 2.44 2.44
CA LEU A 64 -21.28 3.04 2.35
C LEU A 64 -21.44 4.55 2.26
N GLU A 65 -20.83 5.28 3.18
CA GLU A 65 -20.76 6.73 3.15
C GLU A 65 -19.32 7.17 2.86
N VAL A 66 -19.20 8.20 2.03
CA VAL A 66 -17.92 8.77 1.61
C VAL A 66 -17.98 10.26 1.82
N GLU A 67 -17.09 10.77 2.66
CA GLU A 67 -16.90 12.20 2.86
C GLU A 67 -15.77 12.69 1.97
N ARG A 68 -15.98 13.83 1.33
CA ARG A 68 -15.00 14.51 0.48
C ARG A 68 -14.61 15.87 1.04
N GLU A 69 -13.52 16.44 0.55
CA GLU A 69 -13.03 17.76 0.96
C GLU A 69 -13.99 18.89 0.53
N SER A 70 -14.68 18.74 -0.60
CA SER A 70 -15.74 19.66 -1.04
C SER A 70 -16.91 18.88 -1.67
N SER A 71 -17.94 19.59 -2.12
CA SER A 71 -19.06 18.98 -2.85
C SER A 71 -18.70 18.53 -4.27
N GLU A 72 -17.52 18.92 -4.77
CA GLU A 72 -17.07 18.59 -6.12
C GLU A 72 -16.70 17.09 -6.24
N PRO A 73 -17.14 16.38 -7.30
CA PRO A 73 -16.77 14.99 -7.55
C PRO A 73 -15.26 14.73 -7.64
N SER A 74 -14.49 15.74 -8.03
CA SER A 74 -13.04 15.70 -8.16
C SER A 74 -12.30 16.00 -6.86
N SER A 75 -13.00 16.38 -5.79
CA SER A 75 -12.38 16.65 -4.49
C SER A 75 -11.95 15.36 -3.80
N ARG A 76 -10.95 15.49 -2.92
CA ARG A 76 -10.32 14.35 -2.28
C ARG A 76 -11.25 13.67 -1.30
N ILE A 77 -11.19 12.35 -1.22
CA ILE A 77 -11.91 11.58 -0.22
C ILE A 77 -11.21 11.77 1.13
N THR A 78 -11.93 12.28 2.13
CA THR A 78 -11.41 12.58 3.47
C THR A 78 -11.83 11.53 4.49
N ALA A 79 -12.94 10.83 4.26
CA ALA A 79 -13.34 9.69 5.08
C ALA A 79 -14.15 8.68 4.27
N VAL A 80 -14.09 7.43 4.70
CA VAL A 80 -14.98 6.37 4.23
C VAL A 80 -15.57 5.70 5.46
N SER A 81 -16.89 5.55 5.48
CA SER A 81 -17.64 4.94 6.58
C SER A 81 -18.58 3.84 6.06
N LEU A 82 -18.71 2.75 6.81
CA LEU A 82 -19.71 1.72 6.58
C LEU A 82 -20.71 1.75 7.73
N HIS A 83 -21.97 1.96 7.40
CA HIS A 83 -23.09 1.94 8.33
C HIS A 83 -23.76 0.59 8.23
N SER A 84 -23.96 -0.09 9.37
CA SER A 84 -24.69 -1.36 9.45
C SER A 84 -25.85 -1.18 10.43
N ALA A 85 -27.08 -1.41 9.99
CA ALA A 85 -28.25 -1.28 10.87
C ALA A 85 -28.15 -2.25 12.06
N ASN A 86 -28.44 -1.76 13.26
CA ASN A 86 -28.29 -2.57 14.48
C ASN A 86 -29.28 -3.75 14.54
N GLU A 87 -30.43 -3.63 13.88
CA GLU A 87 -31.46 -4.67 13.80
C GLU A 87 -31.09 -5.84 12.87
N ASP A 88 -30.05 -5.67 12.06
CA ASP A 88 -29.70 -6.55 10.94
C ASP A 88 -28.21 -6.97 10.98
N VAL A 89 -27.61 -6.92 12.19
CA VAL A 89 -26.18 -7.18 12.40
C VAL A 89 -25.84 -8.64 12.08
N ASN A 90 -24.84 -8.83 11.23
CA ASN A 90 -24.27 -10.14 10.92
C ASN A 90 -22.74 -10.05 11.06
N ALA A 91 -22.23 -10.50 12.21
CA ALA A 91 -20.83 -10.31 12.58
C ALA A 91 -19.81 -10.86 11.56
N ASP A 92 -20.14 -11.93 10.83
CA ASP A 92 -19.22 -12.50 9.84
C ASP A 92 -19.28 -11.76 8.51
N LEU A 93 -20.49 -11.42 8.03
CA LEU A 93 -20.66 -10.57 6.86
C LEU A 93 -20.00 -9.22 7.08
N ASP A 94 -20.34 -8.54 8.17
CA ASP A 94 -19.86 -7.21 8.51
C ASP A 94 -18.34 -7.19 8.67
N ARG A 95 -17.74 -8.22 9.30
CA ARG A 95 -16.28 -8.35 9.38
C ARG A 95 -15.65 -8.44 7.99
N SER A 96 -16.26 -9.19 7.08
CA SER A 96 -15.79 -9.29 5.70
C SER A 96 -15.95 -7.98 4.92
N THR A 97 -17.06 -7.26 5.11
CA THR A 97 -17.30 -5.97 4.48
C THR A 97 -16.35 -4.91 5.05
N PHE A 98 -16.10 -4.87 6.36
CA PHE A 98 -15.13 -3.96 6.98
C PHE A 98 -13.72 -4.16 6.41
N ALA A 99 -13.27 -5.41 6.25
CA ALA A 99 -11.98 -5.69 5.63
C ALA A 99 -11.92 -5.19 4.17
N ALA A 100 -13.00 -5.37 3.41
CA ALA A 100 -13.09 -4.88 2.04
C ALA A 100 -13.11 -3.34 1.96
N VAL A 101 -13.80 -2.67 2.89
CA VAL A 101 -13.80 -1.20 3.02
C VAL A 101 -12.40 -0.70 3.38
N GLN A 102 -11.71 -1.34 4.33
CA GLN A 102 -10.32 -1.00 4.65
C GLN A 102 -9.41 -1.11 3.43
N GLN A 103 -9.51 -2.21 2.70
CA GLN A 103 -8.71 -2.42 1.51
C GLN A 103 -9.03 -1.40 0.40
N MET A 104 -10.30 -1.02 0.24
CA MET A 104 -10.68 0.05 -0.70
C MET A 104 -10.13 1.41 -0.26
N ALA A 105 -10.30 1.74 1.01
CA ALA A 105 -10.01 3.04 1.58
C ALA A 105 -8.49 3.28 1.68
N MET A 106 -7.74 2.31 2.22
CA MET A 106 -6.31 2.42 2.51
C MET A 106 -5.43 1.68 1.50
N GLY A 107 -6.00 0.81 0.67
CA GLY A 107 -5.24 -0.04 -0.24
C GLY A 107 -4.74 -1.32 0.44
N PHE A 108 -3.71 -1.95 -0.11
CA PHE A 108 -3.09 -3.14 0.49
C PHE A 108 -2.15 -2.82 1.66
N VAL A 109 -2.38 -1.69 2.33
CA VAL A 109 -1.66 -1.35 3.55
C VAL A 109 -2.04 -2.38 4.60
N SER A 110 -1.06 -3.18 5.00
CA SER A 110 -1.18 -4.18 6.05
C SER A 110 -1.65 -3.52 7.35
N ASN A 111 -2.94 -3.54 7.64
CA ASN A 111 -3.39 -3.35 9.01
C ASN A 111 -2.97 -4.63 9.78
N THR A 112 -2.00 -4.50 10.69
CA THR A 112 -1.33 -5.62 11.36
C THR A 112 -2.08 -6.13 12.60
N GLY A 113 -3.32 -5.69 12.82
CA GLY A 113 -4.16 -6.09 13.95
C GLY A 113 -5.39 -6.91 13.52
N ARG A 114 -5.78 -7.88 14.34
CA ARG A 114 -7.13 -8.45 14.30
C ARG A 114 -8.09 -7.30 14.60
N LEU A 115 -9.03 -6.99 13.71
CA LEU A 115 -10.02 -5.95 13.99
C LEU A 115 -10.86 -6.40 15.18
N ASP A 116 -10.73 -5.67 16.29
CA ASP A 116 -11.64 -5.81 17.42
C ASP A 116 -13.08 -5.55 16.94
N PRO A 117 -14.09 -6.23 17.52
CA PRO A 117 -15.47 -6.07 17.08
C PRO A 117 -15.92 -4.62 17.24
N CYS A 118 -16.53 -4.07 16.19
CA CYS A 118 -17.16 -2.75 16.21
C CYS A 118 -18.45 -2.70 17.04
N TYR A 119 -19.01 -3.86 17.40
CA TYR A 119 -20.25 -3.92 18.16
C TYR A 119 -20.00 -3.64 19.64
N ALA A 120 -20.84 -2.78 20.20
CA ALA A 120 -20.86 -2.41 21.60
C ALA A 120 -21.34 -3.58 22.47
N LEU A 121 -20.48 -4.58 22.67
CA LEU A 121 -20.73 -5.65 23.66
C LEU A 121 -20.48 -5.17 25.10
N ASP A 122 -19.85 -4.01 25.27
CA ASP A 122 -19.44 -3.42 26.56
C ASP A 122 -20.18 -2.11 26.90
N GLY A 123 -21.16 -1.69 26.09
CA GLY A 123 -21.92 -0.45 26.29
C GLY A 123 -21.19 0.83 25.88
N SER A 124 -20.04 0.75 25.19
CA SER A 124 -19.38 1.93 24.65
C SER A 124 -20.00 2.39 23.32
N ASN A 125 -20.26 3.69 23.19
CA ASN A 125 -20.77 4.28 21.95
C ASN A 125 -19.65 4.70 20.96
N TYR A 126 -18.38 4.57 21.36
CA TYR A 126 -17.23 5.00 20.57
C TYR A 126 -16.00 4.14 20.89
N ARG A 127 -15.28 3.69 19.87
CA ARG A 127 -14.07 2.88 20.03
C ARG A 127 -13.06 3.15 18.91
N VAL A 128 -11.86 3.60 19.27
CA VAL A 128 -10.74 3.70 18.32
C VAL A 128 -10.10 2.32 18.18
N LEU A 129 -10.06 1.81 16.95
CA LEU A 129 -9.43 0.54 16.62
C LEU A 129 -7.94 0.70 16.29
N ALA A 130 -7.59 1.80 15.61
CA ALA A 130 -6.21 2.13 15.30
C ALA A 130 -6.04 3.65 15.18
N THR A 131 -4.94 4.17 15.73
CA THR A 131 -4.52 5.56 15.53
C THR A 131 -3.32 5.57 14.59
N SER A 132 -3.37 6.39 13.55
CA SER A 132 -2.32 6.54 12.53
C SER A 132 -1.80 5.20 11.97
N PRO A 133 -2.69 4.30 11.47
CA PRO A 133 -2.25 2.99 10.95
C PRO A 133 -1.35 3.12 9.71
N ASP A 134 -1.43 4.26 9.01
CA ASP A 134 -0.45 4.69 8.01
C ASP A 134 -0.41 6.21 7.92
N GLU A 135 0.46 6.74 7.05
CA GLU A 135 0.64 8.18 6.88
C GLU A 135 -0.56 8.90 6.25
N ARG A 136 -1.52 8.18 5.66
CA ARG A 136 -2.70 8.72 4.98
C ARG A 136 -3.93 8.68 5.83
N THR A 137 -3.90 7.90 6.90
CA THR A 137 -5.06 7.55 7.71
C THR A 137 -4.83 8.08 9.12
N ALA A 138 -5.65 9.04 9.56
CA ALA A 138 -5.56 9.59 10.91
C ALA A 138 -5.93 8.52 11.95
N ARG A 139 -7.02 7.79 11.69
CA ARG A 139 -7.57 6.78 12.60
C ARG A 139 -8.59 5.88 11.91
N ILE A 140 -8.77 4.72 12.52
CA ILE A 140 -9.86 3.78 12.26
C ILE A 140 -10.63 3.64 13.57
N TYR A 141 -11.93 3.84 13.55
CA TYR A 141 -12.76 3.73 14.74
C TYR A 141 -14.15 3.20 14.38
N CYS A 142 -14.88 2.79 15.41
CA CYS A 142 -16.30 2.54 15.31
C CYS A 142 -17.03 3.50 16.26
N ASP A 143 -18.19 3.95 15.83
CA ASP A 143 -19.16 4.59 16.71
C ASP A 143 -20.51 3.90 16.58
N TRP A 144 -21.32 4.08 17.60
CA TRP A 144 -22.61 3.43 17.72
C TRP A 144 -23.69 4.48 18.00
N ASP A 145 -24.73 4.40 17.19
CA ASP A 145 -25.99 5.12 17.34
C ASP A 145 -27.10 4.07 17.58
N PRO A 146 -28.22 4.40 18.23
CA PRO A 146 -29.36 3.48 18.36
C PRO A 146 -29.79 2.81 17.03
N ALA A 147 -29.70 3.51 15.90
CA ALA A 147 -30.10 2.99 14.60
C ALA A 147 -29.03 2.13 13.89
N TYR A 148 -27.74 2.46 14.05
CA TYR A 148 -26.67 1.81 13.30
C TYR A 148 -25.33 1.78 14.03
N THR A 149 -24.49 0.82 13.65
CA THR A 149 -23.06 0.78 13.96
C THR A 149 -22.30 1.33 12.76
N ARG A 150 -21.42 2.31 13.00
CA ARG A 150 -20.61 2.94 11.95
C ARG A 150 -19.15 2.57 12.13
N PHE A 151 -18.55 1.99 11.10
CA PHE A 151 -17.12 1.76 10.99
C PHE A 151 -16.50 2.84 10.10
N VAL A 152 -15.50 3.58 10.59
CA VAL A 152 -14.97 4.78 9.94
C VAL A 152 -13.46 4.70 9.74
N ILE A 153 -13.00 5.14 8.57
CA ILE A 153 -11.60 5.34 8.22
C ILE A 153 -11.42 6.80 7.80
N GLU A 154 -10.67 7.56 8.57
CA GLU A 154 -10.44 9.00 8.33
C GLU A 154 -9.05 9.27 7.79
N ALA A 155 -8.94 10.20 6.84
CA ALA A 155 -7.67 10.63 6.28
C ALA A 155 -6.89 11.56 7.23
N ASP A 156 -5.58 11.43 7.21
CA ASP A 156 -4.67 12.31 7.94
C ASP A 156 -4.64 13.70 7.29
N ARG A 157 -4.82 14.75 8.10
CA ARG A 157 -4.84 16.13 7.61
C ARG A 157 -3.52 16.55 6.98
N ASN A 158 -2.38 16.09 7.51
CA ASN A 158 -1.07 16.40 6.94
C ASN A 158 -0.81 15.64 5.63
N TYR A 159 -1.50 14.53 5.40
CA TYR A 159 -1.50 13.88 4.09
C TYR A 159 -2.34 14.65 3.08
N LEU A 160 -3.52 15.12 3.50
CA LEU A 160 -4.42 15.90 2.64
C LEU A 160 -3.80 17.23 2.17
N THR A 161 -2.81 17.78 2.86
CA THR A 161 -2.07 18.97 2.40
C THR A 161 -1.00 18.68 1.35
N ARG A 162 -0.67 17.41 1.08
CA ARG A 162 0.32 17.02 0.06
C ARG A 162 -0.30 17.01 -1.34
N THR A 163 0.48 17.24 -2.39
CA THR A 163 0.01 17.04 -3.77
C THR A 163 -0.16 15.55 -4.05
N ALA A 164 -1.38 15.08 -4.31
CA ALA A 164 -1.64 13.67 -4.61
C ALA A 164 -0.91 13.25 -5.91
N PRO A 165 -0.24 12.09 -5.95
CA PRO A 165 0.35 11.59 -7.18
C PRO A 165 -0.74 11.28 -8.22
N SER A 166 -0.51 11.63 -9.48
CA SER A 166 -1.44 11.39 -10.57
C SER A 166 -1.77 9.89 -10.71
N ALA A 167 -3.06 9.56 -10.86
CA ALA A 167 -3.50 8.20 -11.12
C ALA A 167 -2.91 7.69 -12.46
N VAL A 168 -2.24 6.54 -12.44
CA VAL A 168 -1.64 5.93 -13.64
C VAL A 168 -2.58 4.86 -14.19
N THR A 169 -3.03 5.04 -15.44
CA THR A 169 -3.86 4.08 -16.17
C THR A 169 -3.05 2.82 -16.50
N LEU A 170 -3.55 1.64 -16.13
CA LEU A 170 -2.86 0.35 -16.25
C LEU A 170 -3.12 -0.32 -17.61
N THR A 171 -2.09 -0.48 -18.44
CA THR A 171 -2.14 -1.22 -19.71
C THR A 171 -0.97 -2.22 -19.83
N GLY A 172 -1.04 -3.36 -19.13
CA GLY A 172 -0.06 -4.44 -19.30
C GLY A 172 -0.23 -5.65 -18.36
N GLY A 173 0.35 -6.79 -18.70
CA GLY A 173 0.34 -8.03 -17.89
C GLY A 173 1.07 -7.91 -16.53
N PRO A 174 1.08 -8.95 -15.68
CA PRO A 174 1.52 -8.83 -14.29
C PRO A 174 2.98 -8.35 -14.15
N THR A 175 3.23 -7.38 -13.27
CA THR A 175 4.59 -6.89 -12.96
C THR A 175 5.42 -8.01 -12.33
N LYS A 176 6.59 -8.29 -12.88
CA LYS A 176 7.56 -9.26 -12.38
C LYS A 176 8.92 -8.59 -12.21
N LEU A 177 9.74 -9.07 -11.27
CA LEU A 177 11.16 -8.71 -11.23
C LEU A 177 11.89 -9.54 -12.28
N ASN A 178 12.91 -8.94 -12.90
CA ASN A 178 13.72 -9.56 -13.93
C ASN A 178 15.15 -9.78 -13.44
N VAL A 179 15.79 -8.69 -13.02
CA VAL A 179 17.18 -8.67 -12.53
C VAL A 179 17.23 -7.73 -11.33
N TRP A 180 18.07 -8.04 -10.36
CA TRP A 180 18.40 -7.13 -9.29
C TRP A 180 19.86 -7.30 -8.92
N SER A 181 20.57 -6.19 -8.67
CA SER A 181 21.95 -6.23 -8.20
C SER A 181 22.41 -4.91 -7.59
N PHE A 182 23.40 -4.97 -6.70
CA PHE A 182 24.11 -3.78 -6.26
C PHE A 182 25.02 -3.27 -7.38
N ARG A 183 24.78 -2.02 -7.80
CA ARG A 183 25.62 -1.37 -8.82
C ARG A 183 26.73 -0.54 -8.25
N SER A 184 26.49 0.14 -7.13
CA SER A 184 27.48 1.02 -6.53
C SER A 184 27.27 1.15 -5.03
N CYS A 185 28.35 1.40 -4.30
CA CYS A 185 28.41 1.71 -2.89
C CYS A 185 29.39 2.87 -2.70
N LYS A 186 28.87 4.06 -2.43
CA LYS A 186 29.66 5.27 -2.21
C LYS A 186 29.94 5.46 -0.73
N SER A 187 31.21 5.54 -0.37
CA SER A 187 31.72 5.72 0.99
C SER A 187 32.78 6.84 1.02
N ALA A 188 33.33 7.12 2.20
CA ALA A 188 34.41 8.11 2.35
C ALA A 188 35.69 7.73 1.57
N VAL A 189 35.89 6.44 1.33
CA VAL A 189 37.07 5.87 0.64
C VAL A 189 36.87 5.74 -0.88
N GLY A 190 35.67 5.99 -1.40
CA GLY A 190 35.37 5.95 -2.83
C GLY A 190 34.08 5.20 -3.17
N VAL A 191 33.94 4.86 -4.46
CA VAL A 191 32.79 4.12 -5.01
C VAL A 191 33.23 2.70 -5.36
N ASN A 192 32.56 1.70 -4.79
CA ASN A 192 32.83 0.28 -4.99
C ASN A 192 31.56 -0.49 -5.36
N THR A 193 31.69 -1.76 -5.75
CA THR A 193 30.55 -2.70 -5.92
C THR A 193 30.34 -3.62 -4.71
N TYR A 194 31.07 -3.35 -3.63
CA TYR A 194 31.05 -4.09 -2.37
C TYR A 194 31.03 -3.09 -1.20
N LEU A 195 30.64 -3.57 -0.02
CA LEU A 195 30.70 -2.79 1.21
C LEU A 195 32.07 -2.98 1.87
N GLN A 196 32.71 -1.88 2.24
CA GLN A 196 33.97 -1.96 2.96
C GLN A 196 33.72 -2.13 4.46
N SER A 197 34.41 -3.08 5.09
CA SER A 197 34.30 -3.35 6.52
C SER A 197 34.68 -2.10 7.33
N GLY A 198 33.88 -1.79 8.35
CA GLY A 198 34.07 -0.63 9.21
C GLY A 198 33.71 0.71 8.58
N GLN A 199 33.20 0.74 7.35
CA GLN A 199 32.79 1.96 6.66
C GLN A 199 31.29 1.99 6.44
N ALA A 200 30.69 3.18 6.60
CA ALA A 200 29.34 3.44 6.14
C ALA A 200 29.39 3.79 4.64
N ALA A 201 28.46 3.22 3.88
CA ALA A 201 28.30 3.50 2.45
C ALA A 201 26.83 3.69 2.10
N ARG A 202 26.59 4.49 1.06
CA ARG A 202 25.29 4.57 0.39
C ARG A 202 25.33 3.70 -0.85
N CYS A 203 24.51 2.65 -0.89
CA CYS A 203 24.54 1.64 -1.94
C CYS A 203 23.28 1.69 -2.82
N ASP A 204 23.46 1.56 -4.13
CA ASP A 204 22.39 1.48 -5.12
C ASP A 204 22.08 0.02 -5.45
N LEU A 205 20.98 -0.49 -4.91
CA LEU A 205 20.34 -1.72 -5.36
C LEU A 205 19.43 -1.38 -6.55
N VAL A 206 19.82 -1.83 -7.74
CA VAL A 206 19.05 -1.62 -8.96
C VAL A 206 18.21 -2.86 -9.24
N ILE A 207 16.91 -2.65 -9.44
CA ILE A 207 15.92 -3.70 -9.67
C ILE A 207 15.21 -3.40 -10.99
N GLU A 208 15.36 -4.28 -11.96
CA GLU A 208 14.70 -4.19 -13.25
C GLU A 208 13.43 -5.03 -13.26
N THR A 209 12.35 -4.45 -13.77
CA THR A 209 11.03 -5.08 -13.85
C THR A 209 10.69 -5.47 -15.30
N LYS A 210 9.78 -6.43 -15.45
CA LYS A 210 9.15 -6.82 -16.73
C LYS A 210 7.64 -6.92 -16.58
N GLY A 211 6.94 -6.87 -17.72
CA GLY A 211 5.47 -6.84 -17.76
C GLY A 211 4.92 -5.42 -17.73
N ALA A 212 3.77 -5.22 -17.07
CA ALA A 212 3.18 -3.90 -16.86
C ALA A 212 4.15 -2.99 -16.11
N GLN A 213 4.32 -1.79 -16.65
CA GLN A 213 4.93 -0.71 -15.90
C GLN A 213 3.94 -0.27 -14.82
N SER A 214 4.41 -0.27 -13.58
CA SER A 214 3.65 0.21 -12.43
C SER A 214 4.62 0.90 -11.48
N ALA A 215 4.19 1.99 -10.87
CA ALA A 215 5.01 2.73 -9.91
C ALA A 215 5.16 1.94 -8.61
N VAL A 216 6.34 1.96 -7.99
CA VAL A 216 6.52 1.47 -6.61
C VAL A 216 5.86 2.47 -5.66
N VAL A 217 4.93 1.97 -4.84
CA VAL A 217 4.17 2.78 -3.87
C VAL A 217 4.57 2.51 -2.42
N ARG A 218 5.37 1.46 -2.19
CA ARG A 218 5.98 1.12 -0.90
C ARG A 218 7.16 0.19 -1.14
N ALA A 219 8.25 0.39 -0.39
CA ALA A 219 9.36 -0.55 -0.35
C ALA A 219 9.79 -0.81 1.08
N GLU A 220 10.01 -2.07 1.41
CA GLU A 220 10.53 -2.52 2.70
C GLU A 220 11.88 -3.18 2.47
N PHE A 221 12.87 -2.83 3.29
CA PHE A 221 14.21 -3.41 3.23
C PHE A 221 14.48 -4.10 4.57
N GLN A 222 14.80 -5.38 4.50
CA GLN A 222 15.28 -6.16 5.63
C GLN A 222 16.65 -6.72 5.29
N TYR A 223 17.48 -6.91 6.30
CA TYR A 223 18.87 -7.31 6.11
C TYR A 223 19.17 -8.63 6.79
N GLU A 224 20.13 -9.34 6.22
CA GLU A 224 20.67 -10.57 6.75
C GLU A 224 22.19 -10.51 6.64
N ILE A 225 22.90 -10.88 7.70
CA ILE A 225 24.36 -10.83 7.75
C ILE A 225 24.94 -12.25 7.76
N GLU A 226 25.99 -12.45 6.96
CA GLU A 226 26.77 -13.68 6.92
C GLU A 226 28.20 -13.37 7.40
N TYR A 227 28.72 -14.20 8.31
CA TYR A 227 30.06 -14.01 8.85
C TYR A 227 30.68 -15.32 9.33
N VAL A 228 32.01 -15.34 9.40
CA VAL A 228 32.78 -16.39 10.06
C VAL A 228 33.23 -15.88 11.42
N GLN A 229 32.97 -16.64 12.48
CA GLN A 229 33.42 -16.35 13.83
C GLN A 229 33.94 -17.64 14.48
N ASN A 230 35.19 -17.61 14.97
CA ASN A 230 35.86 -18.79 15.56
C ASN A 230 35.81 -20.04 14.64
N GLY A 231 35.96 -19.84 13.32
CA GLY A 231 35.91 -20.91 12.33
C GLY A 231 34.50 -21.42 11.97
N GLN A 232 33.45 -20.90 12.61
CA GLN A 232 32.06 -21.24 12.29
C GLN A 232 31.41 -20.18 11.39
N TYR A 233 30.73 -20.66 10.35
CA TYR A 233 29.90 -19.81 9.51
C TYR A 233 28.54 -19.56 10.16
N VAL A 234 28.15 -18.30 10.25
CA VAL A 234 26.91 -17.84 10.87
C VAL A 234 26.15 -16.97 9.89
N LYS A 235 24.86 -17.24 9.78
CA LYS A 235 23.90 -16.49 8.98
C LYS A 235 22.77 -16.00 9.89
N LYS A 236 22.52 -14.69 9.92
CA LYS A 236 21.57 -14.08 10.87
C LYS A 236 20.74 -13.00 10.22
N LEU A 237 19.41 -13.16 10.30
CA LEU A 237 18.46 -12.11 9.95
C LEU A 237 18.54 -10.97 10.97
N LEU A 238 18.62 -9.74 10.48
CA LEU A 238 18.56 -8.54 11.32
C LEU A 238 17.09 -8.19 11.60
N PRO A 239 16.74 -7.79 12.83
CA PRO A 239 15.35 -7.59 13.24
C PRO A 239 14.74 -6.32 12.65
N GLU A 240 15.58 -5.33 12.34
CA GLU A 240 15.15 -4.02 11.85
C GLU A 240 14.74 -4.09 10.38
N LYS A 241 13.72 -3.29 10.06
CA LYS A 241 13.25 -3.08 8.69
C LYS A 241 13.24 -1.59 8.40
N GLU A 242 13.74 -1.23 7.24
CA GLU A 242 13.63 0.13 6.73
C GLU A 242 12.43 0.24 5.80
N LEU A 243 11.72 1.36 5.87
CA LEU A 243 10.52 1.62 5.09
C LEU A 243 10.71 2.87 4.23
N TRP A 244 10.49 2.71 2.93
CA TRP A 244 10.32 3.82 2.01
C TRP A 244 8.86 3.95 1.57
N LEU A 245 8.38 5.19 1.56
CA LEU A 245 7.08 5.61 1.06
C LEU A 245 7.25 6.84 0.15
N PRO A 246 6.47 6.96 -0.94
CA PRO A 246 6.53 8.10 -1.84
C PRO A 246 6.06 9.38 -1.12
N GLY A 247 6.79 10.49 -1.32
CA GLY A 247 6.42 11.80 -0.77
C GLY A 247 6.78 12.00 0.71
N ARG A 248 7.31 10.99 1.40
CA ARG A 248 7.95 11.17 2.72
C ARG A 248 9.28 11.93 2.53
N THR A 249 9.50 13.00 3.29
CA THR A 249 10.81 13.65 3.39
C THR A 249 11.79 12.67 4.05
N PRO A 250 12.80 12.16 3.33
CA PRO A 250 13.71 11.17 3.88
C PRO A 250 14.75 11.85 4.79
N GLY A 251 14.99 11.25 5.96
CA GLY A 251 16.14 11.55 6.79
C GLY A 251 17.47 11.18 6.11
N ALA A 252 18.59 11.46 6.79
CA ALA A 252 19.92 11.23 6.25
C ALA A 252 20.21 9.74 5.95
N LEU A 253 19.69 8.84 6.80
CA LEU A 253 19.92 7.41 6.67
C LEU A 253 18.75 6.66 6.04
N ASP A 254 17.56 7.27 5.96
CA ASP A 254 16.37 6.63 5.39
C ASP A 254 16.63 6.13 3.95
N PRO A 255 16.04 4.98 3.56
CA PRO A 255 16.14 4.48 2.20
C PRO A 255 15.48 5.46 1.23
N ARG A 256 16.03 5.54 0.02
CA ARG A 256 15.46 6.35 -1.08
C ARG A 256 15.17 5.44 -2.24
N VAL A 257 13.94 5.42 -2.72
CA VAL A 257 13.58 4.70 -3.93
C VAL A 257 13.22 5.69 -5.02
N THR A 258 13.87 5.55 -6.16
CA THR A 258 13.51 6.23 -7.40
C THR A 258 13.13 5.18 -8.44
N GLN A 259 12.30 5.57 -9.38
CA GLN A 259 11.91 4.70 -10.48
C GLN A 259 11.92 5.49 -11.78
N GLN A 260 12.64 4.96 -12.77
CA GLN A 260 12.66 5.47 -14.13
C GLN A 260 12.23 4.36 -15.07
N GLY A 261 11.01 4.46 -15.61
CA GLY A 261 10.44 3.42 -16.43
C GLY A 261 10.31 2.09 -15.68
N ARG A 262 11.05 1.07 -16.15
CA ARG A 262 11.08 -0.29 -15.58
C ARG A 262 12.21 -0.51 -14.58
N THR A 263 13.06 0.48 -14.35
CA THR A 263 14.20 0.39 -13.44
C THR A 263 13.85 1.10 -12.15
N VAL A 264 13.89 0.34 -11.05
CA VAL A 264 13.75 0.84 -9.68
C VAL A 264 15.15 0.89 -9.07
N THR A 265 15.55 2.03 -8.52
CA THR A 265 16.81 2.17 -7.80
C THR A 265 16.51 2.42 -6.34
N ALA A 266 16.90 1.48 -5.48
CA ALA A 266 16.86 1.62 -4.04
C ALA A 266 18.25 2.04 -3.54
N ASN A 267 18.38 3.29 -3.13
CA ASN A 267 19.58 3.88 -2.58
C ASN A 267 19.49 3.79 -1.04
N ILE A 268 20.26 2.88 -0.44
CA ILE A 268 20.17 2.47 0.97
C ILE A 268 21.48 2.75 1.71
N SER A 269 21.39 3.14 2.99
CA SER A 269 22.58 3.36 3.83
C SER A 269 22.96 2.07 4.54
N LEU A 270 24.16 1.56 4.29
CA LEU A 270 24.65 0.32 4.88
C LEU A 270 25.95 0.55 5.62
N ALA A 271 26.12 -0.12 6.75
CA ALA A 271 27.37 -0.12 7.49
C ALA A 271 27.54 -1.47 8.20
N VAL A 272 28.77 -1.98 8.18
CA VAL A 272 29.14 -3.18 8.94
C VAL A 272 30.26 -2.81 9.89
N LYS A 273 30.04 -3.01 11.19
CA LYS A 273 31.06 -2.75 12.21
C LYS A 273 32.13 -3.83 12.14
N SER A 274 33.40 -3.42 12.16
CA SER A 274 34.52 -4.35 12.33
C SER A 274 34.57 -4.83 13.78
N VAL A 275 34.59 -6.15 13.98
CA VAL A 275 34.62 -6.80 15.29
C VAL A 275 35.72 -7.85 15.29
N LEU A 276 36.59 -7.81 16.30
CA LEU A 276 37.71 -8.75 16.42
C LEU A 276 37.21 -10.20 16.44
N GLY A 277 37.84 -11.08 15.67
CA GLY A 277 37.47 -12.50 15.58
C GLY A 277 36.21 -12.79 14.76
N ARG A 278 35.59 -11.77 14.14
CA ARG A 278 34.47 -11.91 13.22
C ARG A 278 34.82 -11.34 11.85
N GLN A 279 34.80 -12.20 10.84
CA GLN A 279 34.95 -11.80 9.44
C GLN A 279 33.57 -11.82 8.78
N VAL A 280 33.00 -10.65 8.54
CA VAL A 280 31.73 -10.53 7.80
C VAL A 280 32.01 -10.77 6.32
N THR A 281 31.25 -11.69 5.71
CA THR A 281 31.41 -12.07 4.31
C THR A 281 30.39 -11.38 3.42
N SER A 282 29.16 -11.19 3.91
CA SER A 282 28.13 -10.44 3.19
C SER A 282 27.10 -9.79 4.10
N LEU A 283 26.46 -8.74 3.57
CA LEU A 283 25.24 -8.15 4.08
C LEU A 283 24.18 -8.25 2.97
N ASN A 284 23.25 -9.18 3.12
CA ASN A 284 22.23 -9.48 2.13
C ASN A 284 21.00 -8.59 2.37
N THR A 285 20.43 -8.05 1.29
CA THR A 285 19.24 -7.20 1.33
C THR A 285 18.04 -7.96 0.78
N ILE A 286 16.97 -8.03 1.56
CA ILE A 286 15.65 -8.52 1.18
C ILE A 286 14.78 -7.29 0.93
N ALA A 287 14.58 -6.93 -0.34
CA ALA A 287 13.77 -5.79 -0.75
C ALA A 287 12.37 -6.25 -1.18
N LYS A 288 11.34 -5.86 -0.44
CA LYS A 288 9.93 -6.11 -0.77
C LYS A 288 9.31 -4.86 -1.36
N LEU A 289 8.99 -4.91 -2.65
CA LEU A 289 8.39 -3.82 -3.41
C LEU A 289 6.88 -4.07 -3.58
N THR A 290 6.09 -3.05 -3.25
CA THR A 290 4.65 -3.01 -3.53
C THR A 290 4.42 -2.01 -4.66
N PHE A 291 3.81 -2.48 -5.74
CA PHE A 291 3.52 -1.69 -6.93
C PHE A 291 2.08 -1.16 -6.89
N ALA A 292 1.82 -0.06 -7.60
CA ALA A 292 0.50 0.59 -7.66
C ALA A 292 -0.62 -0.32 -8.20
N ASN A 293 -0.25 -1.34 -8.98
CA ASN A 293 -1.16 -2.37 -9.48
C ASN A 293 -1.41 -3.53 -8.48
N GLY A 294 -0.91 -3.43 -7.25
CA GLY A 294 -1.08 -4.43 -6.20
C GLY A 294 -0.08 -5.59 -6.27
N ALA A 295 0.79 -5.63 -7.28
CA ALA A 295 1.84 -6.63 -7.31
C ALA A 295 2.79 -6.40 -6.13
N VAL A 296 3.03 -7.46 -5.36
CA VAL A 296 4.09 -7.51 -4.35
C VAL A 296 5.18 -8.42 -4.86
N LYS A 297 6.42 -7.93 -4.83
CA LYS A 297 7.59 -8.68 -5.27
C LYS A 297 8.75 -8.52 -4.31
N THR A 298 9.49 -9.60 -4.11
CA THR A 298 10.66 -9.63 -3.24
C THR A 298 11.90 -9.88 -4.09
N ALA A 299 12.91 -9.03 -3.93
CA ALA A 299 14.27 -9.26 -4.41
C ALA A 299 15.16 -9.64 -3.21
N TYR A 300 16.07 -10.57 -3.41
CA TYR A 300 17.10 -10.93 -2.45
C TYR A 300 18.46 -10.73 -3.11
N GLU A 301 19.26 -9.80 -2.58
CA GLU A 301 20.56 -9.47 -3.15
C GLU A 301 21.67 -9.47 -2.08
N PRO A 302 22.64 -10.39 -2.19
CA PRO A 302 23.87 -10.34 -1.39
C PRO A 302 24.76 -9.15 -1.75
N LEU A 303 25.25 -8.42 -0.75
CA LEU A 303 26.35 -7.47 -0.92
C LEU A 303 27.59 -8.01 -0.21
N LEU A 304 28.67 -8.23 -0.96
CA LEU A 304 29.93 -8.69 -0.37
C LEU A 304 30.53 -7.64 0.55
N VAL A 305 31.15 -8.10 1.63
CA VAL A 305 31.92 -7.25 2.55
C VAL A 305 33.41 -7.55 2.39
N ARG A 306 34.24 -6.51 2.23
CA ARG A 306 35.70 -6.61 2.06
C ARG A 306 36.46 -5.69 2.99
#